data_AF-A0A943TH73-F1
#
_entry.id   AF-A0A943TH73-F1
#
_cell.length_a   1.000
_cell.length_b   1.000
_cell.length_c   1.000
_cell.angle_alpha   90.00
_cell.angle_beta   90.00
_cell.angle_gamma   90.00
#
_symmetry.space_group_name_H-M   'P 1'
#
loop_
_entity.id
_entity.type
_entity.pdbx_description
1 polymer ?
#
loop_
_entity_poly.entity_id
_entity_poly.type
_entity_poly.pdbx_seq_one_letter_code
_entity_poly.pdbx_strand_id
1 'polypeptide(L)'
;MELDLKKLDQNIATLRKNRENVPLELLKTKYKKPYAKLKEEIRAQFEIYMKHLIMLGILKTGPDLTGAKAKSMVDQIQKIIDEEKAAGHQKEVTHAVFEEFNLAKAENLACGYYTDRVKYEAYAPYWLEHIHQEPDGKVTSDLLPGMTWHPEAGVWVSFSEPSFTLMMPPTQAEIDAQHKEDAERFKKYLKEVRQE
;
A
#
# COMPACT_ATOMS: atom_id res chain seq x y z
N MET A 1 -19.96 -1.08 -4.14
CA MET A 1 -19.83 -1.19 -2.68
C MET A 1 -18.74 -0.23 -2.26
N GLU A 2 -18.95 0.58 -1.24
CA GLU A 2 -17.94 1.48 -0.68
C GLU A 2 -17.17 0.78 0.44
N LEU A 3 -15.92 1.18 0.67
CA LEU A 3 -15.09 0.63 1.74
C LEU A 3 -15.65 1.06 3.11
N ASP A 4 -15.91 0.10 3.98
CA ASP A 4 -16.24 0.32 5.39
C ASP A 4 -15.28 -0.50 6.25
N LEU A 5 -14.18 0.13 6.66
CA LEU A 5 -13.12 -0.51 7.47
C LEU A 5 -13.64 -1.00 8.82
N LYS A 6 -14.56 -0.26 9.43
CA LYS A 6 -15.16 -0.64 10.71
C LYS A 6 -15.99 -1.91 10.54
N LYS A 7 -16.79 -1.98 9.47
CA LYS A 7 -17.59 -3.16 9.17
C LYS A 7 -16.72 -4.36 8.77
N LEU A 8 -15.63 -4.14 8.03
CA LEU A 8 -14.67 -5.18 7.69
C LEU A 8 -14.06 -5.80 8.94
N ASP A 9 -13.56 -4.99 9.87
CA ASP A 9 -12.99 -5.45 11.14
C ASP A 9 -14.02 -6.22 12.00
N GLN A 10 -15.24 -5.69 12.11
CA GLN A 10 -16.34 -6.39 12.79
C GLN A 10 -16.68 -7.74 12.15
N ASN A 11 -16.70 -7.81 10.82
CA ASN A 11 -16.98 -9.05 10.10
C ASN A 11 -15.84 -10.07 10.29
N ILE A 12 -14.58 -9.65 10.30
CA ILE A 12 -13.42 -10.51 10.61
C ILE A 12 -13.51 -11.02 12.06
N ALA A 13 -13.82 -10.17 13.02
CA ALA A 13 -14.04 -10.57 14.42
C ALA A 13 -15.21 -11.56 14.56
N THR A 14 -16.28 -11.39 13.77
CA THR A 14 -17.40 -12.34 13.72
C THR A 14 -16.97 -13.67 13.12
N LEU A 15 -16.15 -13.65 12.06
CA LEU A 15 -15.61 -14.85 11.44
C LEU A 15 -14.75 -15.64 12.44
N ARG A 16 -13.89 -14.94 13.19
CA ARG A 16 -13.09 -15.51 14.28
C ARG A 16 -13.96 -16.20 15.33
N LYS A 17 -14.96 -15.48 15.88
CA LYS A 17 -15.89 -16.04 16.87
C LYS A 17 -16.63 -17.28 16.36
N ASN A 18 -17.05 -17.28 15.10
CA ASN A 18 -17.67 -18.45 14.49
C ASN A 18 -16.71 -19.65 14.48
N ARG A 19 -15.45 -19.43 14.09
CA ARG A 19 -14.42 -20.47 13.99
C ARG A 19 -13.96 -21.02 15.34
N GLU A 20 -13.95 -20.20 16.38
CA GLU A 20 -13.58 -20.60 17.75
C GLU A 20 -14.72 -21.35 18.46
N ASN A 21 -15.99 -20.96 18.23
CA ASN A 21 -17.12 -21.44 19.02
C ASN A 21 -18.00 -22.49 18.31
N VAL A 22 -17.85 -22.67 16.99
CA VAL A 22 -18.69 -23.59 16.22
C VAL A 22 -17.81 -24.56 15.42
N PRO A 23 -18.02 -25.89 15.54
CA PRO A 23 -17.32 -26.86 14.72
C PRO A 23 -17.43 -26.55 13.23
N LEU A 24 -16.31 -26.69 12.51
CA LEU A 24 -16.24 -26.34 11.10
C LEU A 24 -17.27 -27.08 10.23
N GLU A 25 -17.54 -28.34 10.57
CA GLU A 25 -18.57 -29.14 9.88
C GLU A 25 -19.96 -28.50 9.98
N LEU A 26 -20.34 -27.97 11.15
CA LEU A 26 -21.60 -27.27 11.32
C LEU A 26 -21.63 -25.93 10.57
N LEU A 27 -20.51 -25.21 10.53
CA LEU A 27 -20.39 -23.98 9.74
C LEU A 27 -20.56 -24.25 8.23
N LYS A 28 -20.06 -25.38 7.74
CA LYS A 28 -20.14 -25.77 6.32
C LYS A 28 -21.45 -26.48 5.94
N THR A 29 -22.23 -26.96 6.90
CA THR A 29 -23.50 -27.67 6.68
C THR A 29 -24.69 -26.85 7.18
N LYS A 30 -24.99 -26.91 8.48
CA LYS A 30 -26.15 -26.24 9.12
C LYS A 30 -26.14 -24.73 8.92
N TYR A 31 -24.97 -24.08 9.06
CA TYR A 31 -24.81 -22.63 8.94
C TYR A 31 -24.18 -22.20 7.61
N LYS A 32 -24.21 -23.07 6.59
CA LYS A 32 -23.53 -22.84 5.29
C LYS A 32 -23.83 -21.47 4.68
N LYS A 33 -25.11 -21.08 4.63
CA LYS A 33 -25.57 -19.83 4.01
C LYS A 33 -25.01 -18.58 4.72
N PRO A 34 -25.25 -18.36 6.03
CA PRO A 34 -24.71 -17.18 6.72
C PRO A 34 -23.18 -17.18 6.79
N TYR A 35 -22.55 -18.34 6.92
CA TYR A 35 -21.09 -18.45 6.95
C TYR A 35 -20.45 -18.08 5.59
N ALA A 36 -21.00 -18.58 4.48
CA ALA A 36 -20.55 -18.20 3.14
C ALA A 36 -20.77 -16.70 2.89
N LYS A 37 -21.94 -16.17 3.25
CA LYS A 37 -22.25 -14.74 3.09
C LYS A 37 -21.25 -13.85 3.81
N LEU A 38 -20.91 -14.18 5.07
CA LEU A 38 -19.91 -13.44 5.83
C LEU A 38 -18.54 -13.45 5.14
N LYS A 39 -18.10 -14.60 4.62
CA LYS A 39 -16.82 -14.70 3.90
C LYS A 39 -16.81 -13.87 2.61
N GLU A 40 -17.91 -13.86 1.87
CA GLU A 40 -18.02 -13.02 0.66
C GLU A 40 -18.03 -11.53 0.99
N GLU A 41 -18.73 -11.11 2.05
CA GLU A 41 -18.72 -9.71 2.51
C GLU A 41 -17.31 -9.25 2.90
N ILE A 42 -16.57 -10.08 3.66
CA ILE A 42 -15.16 -9.82 4.00
C ILE A 42 -14.32 -9.75 2.73
N ARG A 43 -14.45 -10.70 1.81
CA ARG A 43 -13.67 -10.74 0.56
C ARG A 43 -13.88 -9.47 -0.25
N ALA A 44 -15.13 -9.09 -0.47
CA ALA A 44 -15.46 -7.94 -1.30
C ALA A 44 -14.97 -6.62 -0.67
N GLN A 45 -15.09 -6.46 0.65
CA GLN A 45 -14.57 -5.28 1.37
C GLN A 45 -13.04 -5.25 1.35
N PHE A 46 -12.41 -6.39 1.59
CA PHE A 46 -10.96 -6.50 1.61
C PHE A 46 -10.33 -6.32 0.22
N GLU A 47 -11.00 -6.75 -0.87
CA GLU A 47 -10.54 -6.48 -2.23
C GLU A 47 -10.53 -4.97 -2.54
N ILE A 48 -11.55 -4.24 -2.09
CA ILE A 48 -11.57 -2.78 -2.20
C ILE A 48 -10.46 -2.18 -1.36
N TYR A 49 -10.25 -2.68 -0.13
CA TYR A 49 -9.20 -2.18 0.73
C TYR A 49 -7.79 -2.40 0.14
N MET A 50 -7.52 -3.58 -0.41
CA MET A 50 -6.27 -3.87 -1.13
C MET A 50 -6.01 -2.87 -2.25
N LYS A 51 -7.03 -2.51 -3.04
CA LYS A 51 -6.88 -1.49 -4.09
C LYS A 51 -6.48 -0.14 -3.49
N HIS A 52 -7.06 0.27 -2.36
CA HIS A 52 -6.65 1.50 -1.68
C HIS A 52 -5.20 1.41 -1.21
N LEU A 53 -4.80 0.32 -0.54
CA LEU A 53 -3.44 0.12 -0.06
C LEU A 53 -2.40 0.19 -1.20
N ILE A 54 -2.63 -0.53 -2.29
CA ILE A 54 -1.75 -0.50 -3.48
C ILE A 54 -1.59 0.93 -3.99
N MET A 55 -2.71 1.67 -4.08
CA MET A 55 -2.72 3.03 -4.60
C MET A 55 -2.08 4.06 -3.67
N LEU A 56 -1.88 3.75 -2.38
CA LEU A 56 -1.11 4.62 -1.47
C LEU A 56 0.37 4.77 -1.92
N GLY A 57 0.86 3.91 -2.82
CA GLY A 57 2.19 4.10 -3.42
C GLY A 57 2.26 5.31 -4.36
N ILE A 58 1.11 5.79 -4.85
CA ILE A 58 1.01 7.01 -5.66
C ILE A 58 0.68 8.19 -4.73
N LEU A 59 1.70 8.96 -4.37
CA LEU A 59 1.58 9.96 -3.32
C LEU A 59 0.87 11.24 -3.78
N LYS A 60 1.23 11.74 -4.97
CA LYS A 60 0.66 12.97 -5.54
C LYS A 60 0.77 13.00 -7.06
N THR A 61 -0.28 13.43 -7.73
CA THR A 61 -0.32 13.49 -9.20
C THR A 61 -0.70 14.89 -9.67
N GLY A 62 -0.12 15.31 -10.77
CA GLY A 62 -0.48 16.52 -11.50
C GLY A 62 -1.52 16.25 -12.60
N PRO A 63 -2.06 17.30 -13.23
CA PRO A 63 -3.00 17.18 -14.35
C PRO A 63 -2.35 16.62 -15.62
N ASP A 64 -1.02 16.53 -15.67
CA ASP A 64 -0.27 15.99 -16.81
C ASP A 64 -0.24 14.45 -16.83
N LEU A 65 -0.58 13.79 -15.72
CA LEU A 65 -0.69 12.32 -15.64
C LEU A 65 -1.91 11.81 -16.42
N THR A 66 -1.79 11.83 -17.74
CA THR A 66 -2.85 11.47 -18.69
C THR A 66 -2.26 10.69 -19.87
N GLY A 67 -3.13 10.14 -20.72
CA GLY A 67 -2.73 9.48 -21.96
C GLY A 67 -1.68 8.38 -21.76
N ALA A 68 -0.56 8.49 -22.48
CA ALA A 68 0.52 7.52 -22.44
C ALA A 68 1.21 7.43 -21.07
N LYS A 69 1.37 8.54 -20.34
CA LYS A 69 1.99 8.54 -19.00
C LYS A 69 1.13 7.75 -18.01
N ALA A 70 -0.17 8.06 -17.95
CA ALA A 70 -1.12 7.35 -17.08
C ALA A 70 -1.17 5.86 -17.45
N LYS A 71 -1.21 5.53 -18.75
CA LYS A 71 -1.20 4.14 -19.20
C LYS A 71 0.06 3.40 -18.77
N SER A 72 1.24 4.00 -18.95
CA SER A 72 2.52 3.41 -18.54
C SER A 72 2.54 3.08 -17.04
N MET A 73 2.09 4.03 -16.20
CA MET A 73 2.02 3.82 -14.76
C MET A 73 1.05 2.69 -14.38
N VAL A 74 -0.14 2.66 -15.00
CA VAL A 74 -1.11 1.57 -14.79
C VAL A 74 -0.56 0.21 -15.22
N ASP A 75 0.10 0.14 -16.37
CA ASP A 75 0.70 -1.10 -16.88
C ASP A 75 1.80 -1.61 -15.93
N GLN A 76 2.62 -0.70 -15.37
CA GLN A 76 3.65 -1.05 -14.38
C GLN A 76 3.03 -1.51 -13.05
N ILE A 77 1.97 -0.87 -12.56
CA ILE A 77 1.25 -1.30 -11.35
C ILE A 77 0.64 -2.69 -11.56
N GLN A 78 0.03 -2.94 -12.72
CA GLN A 78 -0.55 -4.23 -13.05
C GLN A 78 0.53 -5.33 -13.09
N LYS A 79 1.70 -5.03 -13.68
CA LYS A 79 2.85 -5.92 -13.68
C LYS A 79 3.28 -6.30 -12.24
N ILE A 80 3.42 -5.32 -11.35
CA ILE A 80 3.76 -5.57 -9.93
C ILE A 80 2.71 -6.50 -9.30
N ILE A 81 1.42 -6.20 -9.47
CA ILE A 81 0.33 -7.03 -8.93
C ILE A 81 0.44 -8.48 -9.39
N ASP A 82 0.74 -8.71 -10.68
CA ASP A 82 0.83 -10.04 -11.25
C ASP A 82 2.06 -10.81 -10.78
N GLU A 83 3.21 -10.14 -10.64
CA GLU A 83 4.44 -10.71 -10.06
C GLU A 83 4.22 -11.15 -8.61
N GLU A 84 3.64 -10.28 -7.78
CA GLU A 84 3.37 -10.58 -6.37
C GLU A 84 2.31 -11.69 -6.20
N LYS A 85 1.32 -11.76 -7.10
CA LYS A 85 0.38 -12.89 -7.15
C LYS A 85 1.08 -14.19 -7.55
N ALA A 86 1.98 -14.16 -8.53
CA ALA A 86 2.75 -15.32 -8.96
C ALA A 86 3.69 -15.82 -7.85
N ALA A 87 4.26 -14.90 -7.07
CA ALA A 87 5.06 -15.20 -5.87
C ALA A 87 4.23 -15.79 -4.71
N GLY A 88 2.90 -15.74 -4.78
CA GLY A 88 2.00 -16.27 -3.76
C GLY A 88 1.68 -15.31 -2.62
N HIS A 89 2.19 -14.08 -2.66
CA HIS A 89 2.01 -13.10 -1.58
C HIS A 89 0.55 -12.68 -1.39
N GLN A 90 -0.26 -12.68 -2.46
CA GLN A 90 -1.72 -12.49 -2.34
C GLN A 90 -2.38 -13.57 -1.45
N LYS A 91 -1.87 -14.81 -1.49
CA LYS A 91 -2.37 -15.89 -0.64
C LYS A 91 -1.97 -15.66 0.82
N GLU A 92 -0.75 -15.22 1.08
CA GLU A 92 -0.29 -14.88 2.43
C GLU A 92 -1.12 -13.73 3.04
N VAL A 93 -1.35 -12.66 2.28
CA VAL A 93 -2.18 -11.53 2.69
C VAL A 93 -3.62 -11.98 3.02
N THR A 94 -4.22 -12.80 2.16
CA THR A 94 -5.59 -13.30 2.41
C THR A 94 -5.65 -14.34 3.54
N HIS A 95 -4.58 -15.11 3.75
CA HIS A 95 -4.47 -16.03 4.89
C HIS A 95 -4.50 -15.27 6.22
N ALA A 96 -3.77 -14.15 6.32
CA ALA A 96 -3.80 -13.28 7.50
C ALA A 96 -5.24 -12.81 7.84
N VAL A 97 -6.06 -12.52 6.83
CA VAL A 97 -7.47 -12.12 7.04
C VAL A 97 -8.37 -13.29 7.43
N PHE A 98 -8.33 -14.39 6.67
CA PHE A 98 -9.36 -15.44 6.75
C PHE A 98 -9.04 -16.57 7.72
N GLU A 99 -7.77 -16.80 8.03
CA GLU A 99 -7.32 -17.88 8.91
C GLU A 99 -6.70 -17.36 10.20
N GLU A 100 -5.99 -16.22 10.16
CA GLU A 100 -5.41 -15.60 11.36
C GLU A 100 -6.31 -14.49 11.95
N PHE A 101 -7.33 -14.05 11.21
CA PHE A 101 -8.25 -12.97 11.61
C PHE A 101 -7.53 -11.67 12.01
N ASN A 102 -6.42 -11.37 11.33
CA ASN A 102 -5.51 -10.28 11.65
C ASN A 102 -5.42 -9.30 10.47
N LEU A 103 -6.28 -8.27 10.50
CA LEU A 103 -6.31 -7.25 9.46
C LEU A 103 -5.01 -6.41 9.43
N ALA A 104 -4.43 -6.10 10.59
CA ALA A 104 -3.18 -5.34 10.67
C ALA A 104 -2.00 -6.09 10.04
N LYS A 105 -1.90 -7.41 10.23
CA LYS A 105 -0.90 -8.24 9.55
C LYS A 105 -1.13 -8.22 8.04
N ALA A 106 -2.37 -8.39 7.60
CA ALA A 106 -2.71 -8.36 6.18
C ALA A 106 -2.34 -7.01 5.53
N GLU A 107 -2.57 -5.90 6.24
CA GLU A 107 -2.21 -4.55 5.81
C GLU A 107 -0.69 -4.38 5.68
N ASN A 108 0.08 -4.72 6.70
CA ASN A 108 1.54 -4.61 6.65
C ASN A 108 2.16 -5.47 5.54
N LEU A 109 1.64 -6.69 5.33
CA LEU A 109 2.03 -7.53 4.20
C LEU A 109 1.70 -6.87 2.86
N ALA A 110 0.47 -6.34 2.71
CA ALA A 110 0.05 -5.66 1.48
C ALA A 110 0.90 -4.42 1.19
N CYS A 111 1.23 -3.63 2.22
CA CYS A 111 2.08 -2.45 2.08
C CYS A 111 3.49 -2.83 1.57
N GLY A 112 4.14 -3.79 2.23
CA GLY A 112 5.50 -4.19 1.83
C GLY A 112 5.57 -4.91 0.47
N TYR A 113 4.57 -5.73 0.12
CA TYR A 113 4.56 -6.43 -1.16
C TYR A 113 4.16 -5.55 -2.34
N TYR A 114 3.19 -4.65 -2.15
CA TYR A 114 2.60 -3.91 -3.25
C TYR A 114 2.85 -2.41 -3.16
N THR A 115 2.47 -1.77 -2.05
CA THR A 115 2.52 -0.30 -1.92
C THR A 115 3.93 0.24 -2.10
N ASP A 116 4.92 -0.37 -1.45
CA ASP A 116 6.32 0.05 -1.55
C ASP A 116 6.84 -0.14 -2.98
N ARG A 117 6.54 -1.28 -3.62
CA ARG A 117 6.91 -1.51 -5.03
C ARG A 117 6.23 -0.51 -5.97
N VAL A 118 4.95 -0.20 -5.78
CA VAL A 118 4.26 0.82 -6.58
C VAL A 118 4.91 2.19 -6.40
N LYS A 119 5.23 2.56 -5.16
CA LYS A 119 5.92 3.82 -4.84
C LYS A 119 7.26 3.93 -5.57
N TYR A 120 8.11 2.91 -5.46
CA TYR A 120 9.49 2.98 -5.95
C TYR A 120 9.66 2.60 -7.42
N GLU A 121 8.87 1.66 -7.95
CA GLU A 121 9.04 1.16 -9.32
C GLU A 121 8.09 1.81 -10.32
N ALA A 122 6.88 2.21 -9.91
CA ALA A 122 5.89 2.80 -10.82
C ALA A 122 5.78 4.32 -10.68
N TYR A 123 5.77 4.84 -9.44
CA TYR A 123 5.54 6.26 -9.18
C TYR A 123 6.83 7.09 -9.18
N ALA A 124 7.94 6.58 -8.65
CA ALA A 124 9.21 7.29 -8.56
C ALA A 124 9.70 7.93 -9.89
N PRO A 125 9.61 7.26 -11.06
CA PRO A 125 10.02 7.88 -12.32
C PRO A 125 9.19 9.13 -12.65
N TYR A 126 7.87 9.06 -12.43
CA TYR A 126 6.98 10.21 -12.61
C TYR A 126 7.34 11.33 -11.63
N TRP A 127 7.52 11.00 -10.35
CA TRP A 127 7.94 11.97 -9.33
C TRP A 127 9.22 12.73 -9.73
N LEU A 128 10.24 12.03 -10.25
CA LEU A 128 11.51 12.64 -10.66
C LEU A 128 11.40 13.56 -11.89
N GLU A 129 10.47 13.31 -12.81
CA GLU A 129 10.18 14.23 -13.93
C GLU A 129 9.71 15.62 -13.43
N HIS A 130 9.11 15.64 -12.24
CA HIS A 130 8.53 16.80 -11.58
C HIS A 130 9.49 17.48 -10.60
N ILE A 131 10.77 17.11 -10.58
CA ILE A 131 11.79 17.74 -9.75
C ILE A 131 12.59 18.74 -10.59
N HIS A 132 12.81 19.93 -10.01
CA HIS A 132 13.60 20.98 -10.64
C HIS A 132 14.70 21.45 -9.71
N GLN A 133 15.90 21.61 -10.27
CA GLN A 133 17.03 22.20 -9.57
C GLN A 133 17.24 23.62 -10.11
N GLU A 134 17.08 24.60 -9.24
CA GLU A 134 17.26 26.01 -9.55
C GLU A 134 18.76 26.37 -9.59
N PRO A 135 19.15 27.47 -10.28
CA PRO A 135 20.54 27.91 -10.35
C PRO A 135 21.19 28.23 -8.99
N ASP A 136 20.38 28.59 -7.98
CA ASP A 136 20.85 28.85 -6.62
C ASP A 136 20.99 27.58 -5.77
N GLY A 137 20.79 26.40 -6.37
CA GLY A 137 20.90 25.10 -5.72
C GLY A 137 19.64 24.65 -4.99
N LYS A 138 18.58 25.47 -4.93
CA LYS A 138 17.30 25.03 -4.38
C LYS A 138 16.68 23.96 -5.27
N VAL A 139 15.99 23.03 -4.64
CA VAL A 139 15.24 21.99 -5.33
C VAL A 139 13.75 22.20 -5.07
N THR A 140 12.98 22.26 -6.14
CA THR A 140 11.54 22.48 -6.14
C THR A 140 10.82 21.33 -6.84
N SER A 141 9.50 21.28 -6.71
CA SER A 141 8.65 20.40 -7.50
C SER A 141 7.36 21.11 -7.88
N ASP A 142 6.94 20.99 -9.14
CA ASP A 142 5.64 21.46 -9.60
C ASP A 142 4.46 20.67 -9.00
N LEU A 143 4.71 19.45 -8.52
CA LEU A 143 3.76 18.71 -7.69
C LEU A 143 3.63 19.31 -6.29
N LEU A 144 4.62 20.05 -5.77
CA LEU A 144 4.57 20.70 -4.46
C LEU A 144 4.78 22.23 -4.57
N PRO A 145 3.80 22.98 -5.10
CA PRO A 145 3.93 24.42 -5.26
C PRO A 145 4.26 25.13 -3.95
N GLY A 146 5.28 25.98 -3.97
CA GLY A 146 5.71 26.76 -2.81
C GLY A 146 6.59 26.01 -1.79
N MET A 147 6.91 24.74 -2.04
CA MET A 147 7.84 23.98 -1.21
C MET A 147 9.23 23.85 -1.83
N THR A 148 10.23 23.73 -0.98
CA THR A 148 11.64 23.46 -1.34
C THR A 148 12.16 22.27 -0.55
N TRP A 149 13.11 21.52 -1.11
CA TRP A 149 13.77 20.43 -0.41
C TRP A 149 14.73 20.95 0.67
N HIS A 150 14.62 20.40 1.89
CA HIS A 150 15.55 20.64 2.99
C HIS A 150 16.42 19.39 3.22
N PRO A 151 17.61 19.29 2.61
CA PRO A 151 18.38 18.04 2.55
C PRO A 151 18.80 17.52 3.92
N GLU A 152 19.16 18.39 4.86
CA GLU A 152 19.57 17.97 6.21
C GLU A 152 18.43 17.33 7.02
N ALA A 153 17.20 17.69 6.69
CA ALA A 153 16.01 17.21 7.39
C ALA A 153 15.26 16.13 6.60
N GLY A 154 15.61 15.92 5.32
CA GLY A 154 14.95 14.95 4.45
C GLY A 154 13.47 15.26 4.20
N VAL A 155 13.10 16.54 4.14
CA VAL A 155 11.71 16.98 4.00
C VAL A 155 11.53 18.09 2.98
N TRP A 156 10.32 18.17 2.41
CA TRP A 156 9.86 19.32 1.66
C TRP A 156 9.25 20.34 2.62
N VAL A 157 9.68 21.60 2.53
CA VAL A 157 9.27 22.67 3.46
C VAL A 157 8.78 23.91 2.72
N SER A 158 7.75 24.54 3.28
CA SER A 158 7.36 25.92 2.97
C SER A 158 7.53 26.79 4.21
N PHE A 159 8.26 27.89 4.06
CA PHE A 159 8.42 28.88 5.13
C PHE A 159 7.42 30.03 5.04
N SER A 160 6.85 30.27 3.86
CA SER A 160 5.77 31.25 3.68
C SER A 160 4.45 30.75 4.30
N GLU A 161 4.21 29.44 4.20
CA GLU A 161 3.14 28.72 4.88
C GLU A 161 3.80 27.65 5.75
N PRO A 162 4.04 27.90 7.04
CA PRO A 162 4.85 27.05 7.92
C PRO A 162 4.36 25.59 7.93
N SER A 163 4.90 24.78 7.03
CA SER A 163 4.43 23.42 6.73
C SER A 163 5.54 22.58 6.12
N PHE A 164 5.43 21.27 6.29
CA PHE A 164 6.35 20.31 5.70
C PHE A 164 5.62 19.03 5.26
N THR A 165 6.26 18.25 4.39
CA THR A 165 5.78 16.92 4.01
C THR A 165 6.94 15.94 3.80
N LEU A 166 6.66 14.66 4.07
CA LEU A 166 7.57 13.51 3.91
C LEU A 166 7.40 12.84 2.53
N MET A 167 7.12 13.63 1.50
CA MET A 167 7.08 13.15 0.11
C MET A 167 8.45 12.61 -0.31
N MET A 168 8.49 11.90 -1.44
CA MET A 168 9.72 11.30 -1.93
C MET A 168 10.87 12.31 -2.07
N PRO A 169 12.12 11.90 -1.83
CA PRO A 169 13.26 12.79 -2.01
C PRO A 169 13.47 13.11 -3.50
N PRO A 170 14.21 14.18 -3.82
CA PRO A 170 14.31 14.70 -5.18
C PRO A 170 15.31 13.97 -6.08
N THR A 171 16.11 13.03 -5.56
CA THR A 171 17.12 12.33 -6.38
C THR A 171 16.94 10.82 -6.36
N GLN A 172 17.32 10.17 -7.47
CA GLN A 172 17.28 8.70 -7.56
C GLN A 172 18.12 8.04 -6.45
N ALA A 173 19.28 8.60 -6.11
CA ALA A 173 20.15 8.04 -5.07
C ALA A 173 19.50 8.05 -3.69
N GLU A 174 18.80 9.13 -3.33
CA GLU A 174 18.05 9.22 -2.07
C GLU A 174 16.82 8.27 -2.09
N ILE A 175 16.14 8.16 -3.24
CA ILE A 175 15.02 7.24 -3.42
C ILE A 175 15.49 5.79 -3.24
N ASP A 176 16.61 5.41 -3.86
CA ASP A 176 17.18 4.06 -3.76
C ASP A 176 17.61 3.73 -2.33
N ALA A 177 18.17 4.72 -1.62
CA ALA A 177 18.51 4.57 -0.20
C ALA A 177 17.25 4.32 0.65
N GLN A 178 16.19 5.12 0.46
CA GLN A 178 14.93 4.96 1.18
C GLN A 178 14.27 3.61 0.86
N HIS A 179 14.27 3.21 -0.42
CA HIS A 179 13.73 1.92 -0.85
C HIS A 179 14.47 0.75 -0.18
N LYS A 180 15.80 0.82 -0.11
CA LYS A 180 16.61 -0.21 0.57
C LYS A 180 16.28 -0.31 2.06
N GLU A 181 16.11 0.82 2.74
CA GLU A 181 15.74 0.85 4.16
C GLU A 181 14.34 0.25 4.39
N ASP A 182 13.36 0.63 3.57
CA ASP A 182 12.01 0.09 3.64
C ASP A 182 11.99 -1.42 3.35
N ALA A 183 12.76 -1.88 2.36
CA ALA A 183 12.89 -3.30 2.02
C ALA A 183 13.51 -4.12 3.17
N GLU A 184 14.56 -3.61 3.82
CA GLU A 184 15.16 -4.29 4.97
C GLU A 184 14.22 -4.27 6.19
N ARG A 185 13.46 -3.18 6.41
CA ARG A 185 12.42 -3.12 7.45
C ARG A 185 11.34 -4.16 7.20
N PHE A 186 10.85 -4.27 5.97
CA PHE A 186 9.82 -5.24 5.61
C PHE A 186 10.36 -6.69 5.70
N LYS A 187 11.59 -6.94 5.26
CA LYS A 187 12.24 -8.24 5.43
C LYS A 187 12.38 -8.64 6.90
N LYS A 188 12.71 -7.70 7.79
CA LYS A 188 12.70 -7.94 9.24
C LYS A 188 11.30 -8.29 9.73
N TYR A 189 10.28 -7.52 9.31
CA TYR A 189 8.89 -7.79 9.65
C TYR A 189 8.45 -9.20 9.21
N LEU A 190 8.81 -9.62 7.99
CA LEU A 190 8.49 -10.97 7.49
C LEU A 190 9.06 -12.07 8.38
N LYS A 191 10.31 -11.94 8.84
CA LYS A 191 10.91 -12.91 9.79
C LYS A 191 10.10 -13.00 11.08
N GLU A 192 9.72 -11.84 11.64
CA GLU A 192 8.94 -11.77 12.87
C GLU A 192 7.56 -12.43 12.74
N VAL A 193 6.85 -12.23 11.63
CA VAL A 193 5.48 -12.73 11.45
C VAL A 193 5.38 -14.13 10.84
N ARG A 194 6.46 -14.65 10.25
CA ARG A 194 6.55 -16.02 9.74
C ARG A 194 7.11 -17.01 10.74
N GLN A 195 7.63 -16.55 11.89
CA GLN A 195 8.32 -17.39 12.88
C GLN A 195 9.53 -18.13 12.26
N GLU A 196 10.28 -17.43 11.39
CA GLU A 196 11.56 -17.90 10.81
C GLU A 196 12.77 -17.44 11.64
#